data_AF-A0A2R7RCE6-F1
#
_entry.id   AF-A0A2R7RCE6-F1
#
_cell.length_a   1.000
_cell.length_b   1.000
_cell.length_c   1.000
_cell.angle_alpha   90.00
_cell.angle_beta   90.00
_cell.angle_gamma   90.00
#
_symmetry.space_group_name_H-M   'P 1'
#
loop_
_entity.id
_entity.type
_entity.pdbx_description
1 polymer ?
#
loop_
_entity_poly.entity_id
_entity_poly.type
_entity_poly.pdbx_seq_one_letter_code
_entity_poly.pdbx_strand_id
1 'polypeptide(L)'
;MTSNAEPGRASGNGHVGVSGPTKSLWLGLLAVSAAGGGAALLLASLAALLLDGPAAALSTVLGGLLVMLFFAVSLLVGHFVGRRNPSGAIGMFVATYFIKVVGFAVVLFVIGAPAWLNSRWFVIGAVATVVLWQAAELYAFSKARLQIYNDPEAKETHDA
;
A
#
# COMPACT_ATOMS: atom_id res chain seq x y z
N MET A 1 -57.68 23.53 -11.67
CA MET A 1 -56.50 22.68 -11.44
C MET A 1 -55.38 23.57 -10.91
N THR A 2 -55.16 23.59 -9.60
CA THR A 2 -54.13 24.41 -8.95
C THR A 2 -52.86 23.57 -8.78
N SER A 3 -51.75 24.04 -9.37
CA SER A 3 -50.44 23.39 -9.31
C SER A 3 -49.79 23.65 -7.94
N ASN A 4 -49.76 22.64 -7.07
CA ASN A 4 -49.04 22.68 -5.79
C ASN A 4 -47.58 22.25 -6.00
N ALA A 5 -46.77 23.08 -6.65
CA ALA A 5 -45.31 22.89 -6.65
C ALA A 5 -44.72 23.56 -5.42
N GLU A 6 -44.38 22.78 -4.39
CA GLU A 6 -43.56 23.25 -3.27
C GLU A 6 -42.19 23.75 -3.78
N PRO A 7 -41.71 24.92 -3.34
CA PRO A 7 -40.35 25.35 -3.65
C PRO A 7 -39.36 24.38 -3.00
N GLY A 8 -38.54 23.72 -3.83
CA GLY A 8 -37.51 22.79 -3.38
C GLY A 8 -36.58 23.41 -2.33
N ARG A 9 -36.24 22.65 -1.30
CA ARG A 9 -35.33 23.07 -0.21
C ARG A 9 -34.04 23.66 -0.77
N ALA A 10 -33.76 24.90 -0.40
CA ALA A 10 -32.47 25.54 -0.66
C ALA A 10 -31.34 24.69 -0.07
N SER A 11 -30.36 24.35 -0.92
CA SER A 11 -29.11 23.71 -0.52
C SER A 11 -28.43 24.57 0.55
N GLY A 12 -28.29 24.04 1.76
CA GLY A 12 -27.69 24.77 2.88
C GLY A 12 -26.21 25.08 2.60
N ASN A 13 -25.82 26.32 2.89
CA ASN A 13 -24.43 26.81 2.88
C ASN A 13 -23.60 26.17 4.01
N GLY A 14 -23.49 24.85 4.03
CA GLY A 14 -22.56 24.15 4.91
C GLY A 14 -21.15 24.48 4.47
N HIS A 15 -20.37 25.15 5.32
CA HIS A 15 -18.94 25.30 5.14
C HIS A 15 -18.32 23.90 4.95
N VAL A 16 -18.02 23.53 3.71
CA VAL A 16 -17.19 22.36 3.42
C VAL A 16 -15.82 22.67 3.98
N GLY A 17 -15.48 22.00 5.08
CA GLY A 17 -14.18 22.18 5.73
C GLY A 17 -13.09 21.92 4.71
N VAL A 18 -12.27 22.94 4.45
CA VAL A 18 -11.11 22.87 3.57
C VAL A 18 -10.32 21.63 3.94
N SER A 19 -10.24 20.67 3.01
CA SER A 19 -9.44 19.46 3.20
C SER A 19 -8.01 19.89 3.47
N GLY A 20 -7.56 19.70 4.70
CA GLY A 20 -6.21 20.09 5.14
C GLY A 20 -5.13 19.45 4.27
N PRO A 21 -3.87 19.92 4.40
CA PRO A 21 -2.76 19.53 3.53
C PRO A 21 -2.76 18.03 3.27
N THR A 22 -2.90 17.62 2.01
CA THR A 22 -3.01 16.22 1.63
C THR A 22 -1.78 15.47 2.13
N LYS A 23 -1.87 14.84 3.31
CA LYS A 23 -0.89 13.83 3.73
C LYS A 23 -0.80 12.85 2.58
N SER A 24 0.39 12.65 2.03
CA SER A 24 0.56 11.82 0.85
C SER A 24 0.02 10.42 1.14
N LEU A 25 -1.12 10.09 0.53
CA LEU A 25 -1.85 8.84 0.71
C LEU A 25 -0.90 7.63 0.74
N TRP A 26 -0.01 7.58 -0.25
CA TRP A 26 0.99 6.55 -0.44
C TRP A 26 1.96 6.35 0.73
N LEU A 27 2.44 7.42 1.38
CA LEU A 27 3.31 7.27 2.56
C LEU A 27 2.53 6.79 3.78
N GLY A 28 1.26 7.22 3.91
CA GLY A 28 0.37 6.71 4.95
C GLY A 28 0.12 5.22 4.81
N LEU A 29 -0.13 4.77 3.58
CA LEU A 29 -0.27 3.34 3.25
C LEU A 29 1.01 2.58 3.52
N LEU A 30 2.15 3.08 3.05
CA LEU A 30 3.44 2.46 3.28
C LEU A 30 3.71 2.26 4.78
N ALA A 31 3.40 3.26 5.62
CA ALA A 31 3.59 3.14 7.06
C ALA A 31 2.70 2.07 7.70
N VAL A 32 1.41 2.02 7.34
CA VAL A 32 0.46 1.02 7.88
C VAL A 32 0.84 -0.39 7.42
N SER A 33 1.16 -0.55 6.14
CA SER A 33 1.57 -1.83 5.58
C SER A 33 2.92 -2.31 6.12
N ALA A 34 3.88 -1.41 6.30
CA ALA A 34 5.16 -1.72 6.92
C ALA A 34 5.01 -2.12 8.39
N ALA A 35 4.08 -1.50 9.12
CA ALA A 35 3.74 -1.93 10.48
C ALA A 35 3.13 -3.34 10.50
N GLY A 36 2.21 -3.63 9.57
CA GLY A 36 1.63 -4.97 9.40
C GLY A 36 2.68 -6.03 9.05
N GLY A 37 3.53 -5.76 8.06
CA GLY A 37 4.64 -6.66 7.70
C GLY A 37 5.65 -6.83 8.81
N GLY A 38 6.00 -5.74 9.51
CA GLY A 38 6.90 -5.77 10.66
C GLY A 38 6.35 -6.60 11.82
N ALA A 39 5.05 -6.49 12.12
CA ALA A 39 4.40 -7.32 13.13
C ALA A 39 4.44 -8.81 12.77
N ALA A 40 4.17 -9.17 11.50
CA ALA A 40 4.30 -10.55 11.04
C ALA A 40 5.74 -11.06 11.17
N LEU A 41 6.71 -10.23 10.78
CA LEU A 41 8.12 -10.57 10.86
C LEU A 41 8.58 -10.80 12.29
N LEU A 42 8.16 -9.95 13.23
CA LEU A 42 8.45 -10.09 14.65
C LEU A 42 7.86 -11.38 15.21
N LEU A 43 6.57 -11.65 14.95
CA LEU A 43 5.90 -12.86 15.44
C LEU A 43 6.52 -14.13 14.86
N ALA A 44 6.77 -14.16 13.54
CA ALA A 44 7.35 -15.31 12.87
C ALA A 44 8.81 -15.54 13.31
N SER A 45 9.61 -14.48 13.47
CA SER A 45 11.00 -14.59 13.90
C SER A 45 11.10 -15.07 15.35
N LEU A 46 10.20 -14.62 16.23
CA LEU A 46 10.12 -15.10 17.61
C LEU A 46 9.74 -16.59 17.66
N ALA A 47 8.75 -17.00 16.87
CA ALA A 47 8.38 -18.42 16.76
C ALA A 47 9.55 -19.28 16.26
N ALA A 48 10.26 -18.81 15.22
CA ALA A 48 11.43 -19.48 14.68
C ALA A 48 12.56 -19.61 15.71
N LEU A 49 12.81 -18.54 16.47
CA LEU A 49 13.84 -18.50 17.51
C LEU A 49 13.56 -19.53 18.61
N LEU A 50 12.30 -19.64 19.04
CA LEU A 50 11.90 -20.54 20.12
C LEU A 50 11.86 -22.01 19.70
N LEU A 51 11.57 -22.30 18.43
CA LEU A 51 11.40 -23.67 17.94
C LEU A 51 12.68 -24.28 17.37
N ASP A 52 13.39 -23.52 16.52
CA ASP A 52 14.53 -24.04 15.74
C ASP A 52 15.83 -23.22 15.96
N GLY A 53 15.77 -22.16 16.77
CA GLY A 53 16.94 -21.38 17.19
C GLY A 53 17.32 -20.19 16.30
N PRO A 54 18.51 -19.61 16.52
CA PRO A 54 18.89 -18.32 15.93
C PRO A 54 18.98 -18.33 14.39
N ALA A 55 19.46 -19.43 13.80
CA ALA A 55 19.57 -19.56 12.35
C ALA A 55 18.19 -19.55 11.66
N ALA A 56 17.19 -20.15 12.29
CA ALA A 56 15.81 -20.11 11.83
C ALA A 56 15.24 -18.69 11.93
N ALA A 57 15.47 -17.99 13.05
CA ALA A 57 15.05 -16.61 13.21
C ALA A 57 15.67 -15.67 12.16
N LEU A 58 16.97 -15.80 11.89
CA LEU A 58 17.66 -15.04 10.85
C LEU A 58 17.11 -15.36 9.46
N SER A 59 16.80 -16.62 9.18
CA SER A 59 16.20 -17.04 7.90
C SER A 59 14.82 -16.42 7.70
N THR A 60 13.98 -16.40 8.75
CA THR A 60 12.68 -15.73 8.77
C THR A 60 12.80 -14.24 8.51
N VAL A 61 13.73 -13.57 9.21
CA VAL A 61 13.99 -12.14 9.04
C VAL A 61 14.44 -11.82 7.61
N LEU A 62 15.36 -12.61 7.05
CA LEU A 62 15.84 -12.44 5.67
C LEU A 62 14.69 -12.53 4.66
N GLY A 63 13.83 -13.56 4.77
CA GLY A 63 12.69 -13.75 3.87
C GLY A 63 11.66 -12.63 3.96
N GLY A 64 11.30 -12.21 5.19
CA GLY A 64 10.35 -11.12 5.39
C GLY A 64 10.90 -9.76 4.95
N LEU A 65 12.15 -9.43 5.26
CA LEU A 65 12.78 -8.17 4.82
C LEU A 65 12.85 -8.08 3.29
N LEU A 66 13.16 -9.19 2.62
CA LEU A 66 13.17 -9.23 1.16
C LEU A 66 11.77 -8.89 0.59
N VAL A 67 10.72 -9.45 1.16
CA VAL A 67 9.33 -9.12 0.78
C VAL A 67 9.03 -7.64 1.03
N MET A 68 9.31 -7.14 2.25
CA MET A 68 9.03 -5.75 2.63
C MET A 68 9.72 -4.77 1.69
N LEU A 69 10.98 -5.04 1.30
CA LEU A 69 11.73 -4.21 0.38
C LEU A 69 11.02 -4.09 -0.98
N PHE A 70 10.65 -5.22 -1.58
CA PHE A 70 10.00 -5.21 -2.89
C PHE A 70 8.61 -4.55 -2.83
N PHE A 71 7.84 -4.78 -1.77
CA PHE A 71 6.52 -4.19 -1.62
C PHE A 71 6.58 -2.69 -1.35
N ALA A 72 7.53 -2.24 -0.53
CA ALA A 72 7.79 -0.83 -0.29
C ALA A 72 8.17 -0.09 -1.59
N VAL A 73 9.07 -0.67 -2.41
CA VAL A 73 9.45 -0.08 -3.69
C VAL A 73 8.23 0.07 -4.62
N SER A 74 7.32 -0.90 -4.65
CA SER A 74 6.08 -0.77 -5.45
C SER A 74 5.19 0.39 -5.02
N LEU A 75 4.95 0.53 -3.72
CA LEU A 75 4.18 1.65 -3.18
C LEU A 75 4.85 2.99 -3.47
N LEU A 76 6.19 3.03 -3.41
CA LEU A 76 6.97 4.21 -3.72
C LEU A 76 6.88 4.58 -5.21
N VAL A 77 6.92 3.60 -6.12
CA VAL A 77 6.70 3.87 -7.55
C VAL A 77 5.27 4.36 -7.79
N GLY A 78 4.27 3.77 -7.12
CA GLY A 78 2.89 4.25 -7.15
C GLY A 78 2.77 5.73 -6.74
N HIS A 79 3.51 6.14 -5.71
CA HIS A 79 3.58 7.54 -5.27
C HIS A 79 4.14 8.50 -6.33
N PHE A 80 5.17 8.09 -7.07
CA PHE A 80 5.79 8.92 -8.10
C PHE A 80 4.97 8.99 -9.39
N VAL A 81 4.39 7.87 -9.81
CA VAL A 81 3.65 7.76 -11.08
C VAL A 81 2.25 8.35 -10.97
N GLY A 82 1.56 8.11 -9.85
CA GLY A 82 0.20 8.61 -9.62
C GLY A 82 0.08 10.14 -9.66
N ARG A 83 1.19 10.87 -9.48
CA ARG A 83 1.24 12.33 -9.55
C ARG A 83 1.53 12.91 -10.95
N ARG A 84 2.12 12.12 -11.87
CA ARG A 84 2.66 12.67 -13.14
C ARG A 84 1.91 12.26 -14.40
N ASN A 85 1.30 11.07 -14.47
CA ASN A 85 0.56 10.68 -15.69
C ASN A 85 -0.46 9.54 -15.44
N PRO A 86 -1.76 9.84 -15.20
CA PRO A 86 -2.79 8.84 -14.92
C PRO A 86 -2.99 7.83 -16.06
N SER A 87 -2.83 8.25 -17.32
CA SER A 87 -3.02 7.38 -18.50
C SER A 87 -1.93 6.29 -18.64
N GLY A 88 -0.73 6.55 -18.13
CA GLY A 88 0.40 5.60 -18.12
C GLY A 88 0.48 4.74 -16.85
N ALA A 89 -0.42 4.93 -15.89
CA ALA A 89 -0.35 4.26 -14.59
C ALA A 89 -0.40 2.73 -14.71
N ILE A 90 -1.27 2.20 -15.59
CA ILE A 90 -1.40 0.74 -15.81
C ILE A 90 -0.09 0.15 -16.35
N GLY A 91 0.53 0.80 -17.35
CA GLY A 91 1.79 0.34 -17.92
C GLY A 91 2.93 0.31 -16.91
N MET A 92 2.98 1.31 -16.02
CA MET A 92 3.97 1.35 -14.93
C MET A 92 3.73 0.28 -13.86
N PHE A 93 2.48 -0.06 -13.56
CA PHE A 93 2.17 -1.20 -12.68
C PHE A 93 2.66 -2.52 -13.27
N VAL A 94 2.46 -2.74 -14.58
CA VAL A 94 2.99 -3.93 -15.27
C VAL A 94 4.52 -3.93 -15.26
N ALA A 95 5.16 -2.80 -15.56
CA ALA A 95 6.62 -2.69 -15.55
C ALA A 95 7.21 -2.97 -14.15
N THR A 96 6.59 -2.42 -13.10
CA THR A 96 7.02 -2.68 -11.71
C THR A 96 6.81 -4.13 -11.30
N TYR A 97 5.71 -4.77 -11.73
CA TYR A 97 5.52 -6.20 -11.51
C TYR A 97 6.64 -7.02 -12.17
N PHE A 98 7.00 -6.72 -13.42
CA PHE A 98 8.09 -7.40 -14.11
C PHE A 98 9.43 -7.23 -13.38
N ILE A 99 9.76 -5.99 -12.99
CA ILE A 99 10.96 -5.69 -12.18
C ILE A 99 10.94 -6.46 -10.86
N LYS A 100 9.77 -6.59 -10.21
CA LYS A 100 9.66 -7.37 -8.97
C LYS A 100 9.96 -8.84 -9.20
N VAL A 101 9.34 -9.46 -10.20
CA VAL A 101 9.53 -10.90 -10.47
C VAL A 101 10.99 -11.18 -10.82
N VAL A 102 11.55 -10.43 -11.76
CA VAL A 102 12.94 -10.61 -12.19
C VAL A 102 13.90 -10.25 -11.08
N GLY A 103 13.69 -9.12 -10.39
CA GLY A 103 14.53 -8.69 -9.29
C GLY A 103 14.54 -9.70 -8.15
N PHE A 104 13.40 -10.29 -7.80
CA PHE A 104 13.31 -11.30 -6.75
C PHE A 104 14.10 -12.56 -7.15
N ALA A 105 13.95 -13.01 -8.40
CA ALA A 105 14.73 -14.13 -8.94
C ALA A 105 16.24 -13.84 -8.87
N VAL A 106 16.70 -12.68 -9.36
CA VAL A 106 18.11 -12.27 -9.32
C VAL A 106 18.64 -12.27 -7.90
N VAL A 107 17.91 -11.69 -6.95
CA VAL A 107 18.35 -11.64 -5.54
C VAL A 107 18.48 -13.05 -4.96
N LEU A 108 17.52 -13.94 -5.21
CA LEU A 108 17.61 -15.32 -4.74
C LEU A 108 18.76 -16.10 -5.40
N PHE A 109 19.02 -15.88 -6.69
CA PHE A 109 20.14 -16.52 -7.38
C PHE A 109 21.49 -16.02 -6.87
N VAL A 110 21.62 -14.72 -6.58
CA VAL A 110 22.86 -14.11 -6.09
C VAL A 110 23.15 -14.52 -4.64
N ILE A 111 22.13 -14.51 -3.78
CA ILE A 111 22.28 -14.94 -2.38
C ILE A 111 22.51 -16.46 -2.30
N GLY A 112 21.87 -17.21 -3.19
CA GLY A 112 21.87 -18.67 -3.16
C GLY A 112 21.22 -19.23 -1.90
N ALA A 113 21.61 -20.45 -1.53
CA ALA A 113 21.19 -21.10 -0.28
C ALA A 113 22.41 -21.28 0.65
N PRO A 114 22.70 -20.31 1.52
CA PRO A 114 23.74 -20.45 2.54
C PRO A 114 23.49 -21.67 3.44
N ALA A 115 24.54 -22.33 3.93
CA ALA A 115 24.40 -23.54 4.75
C ALA A 115 23.63 -23.34 6.08
N TRP A 116 23.58 -22.10 6.58
CA TRP A 116 22.82 -21.73 7.78
C TRP A 116 21.35 -21.37 7.49
N LEU A 117 20.97 -21.24 6.21
CA LEU A 117 19.64 -20.83 5.80
C LEU A 117 18.64 -21.98 5.97
N ASN A 118 17.69 -21.81 6.89
CA ASN A 118 16.56 -22.71 7.01
C ASN A 118 15.49 -22.33 5.98
N SER A 119 15.39 -23.12 4.91
CA SER A 119 14.46 -22.86 3.80
C SER A 119 12.99 -22.80 4.25
N ARG A 120 12.59 -23.60 5.25
CA ARG A 120 11.22 -23.60 5.76
C ARG A 120 10.88 -22.27 6.44
N TRP A 121 11.74 -21.83 7.36
CA TRP A 121 11.53 -20.58 8.08
C TRP A 121 11.70 -19.34 7.21
N PHE A 122 12.60 -19.38 6.23
CA PHE A 122 12.68 -18.35 5.19
C PHE A 122 11.35 -18.15 4.46
N VAL A 123 10.74 -19.24 3.98
CA VAL A 123 9.45 -19.19 3.27
C VAL A 123 8.31 -18.78 4.20
N ILE A 124 8.25 -19.31 5.43
CA ILE A 124 7.24 -18.93 6.42
C ILE A 124 7.30 -17.42 6.71
N GLY A 125 8.51 -16.88 6.92
CA GLY A 125 8.73 -15.46 7.13
C GLY A 125 8.26 -14.61 5.95
N ALA A 126 8.63 -15.01 4.73
CA ALA A 126 8.19 -14.34 3.51
C ALA A 126 6.66 -14.34 3.37
N VAL A 127 6.01 -15.50 3.49
CA VAL A 127 4.56 -15.65 3.33
C VAL A 127 3.79 -14.90 4.41
N ALA A 128 4.15 -15.07 5.69
CA ALA A 128 3.50 -14.37 6.79
C ALA A 128 3.57 -12.85 6.60
N THR A 129 4.73 -12.35 6.18
CA THR A 129 4.96 -10.93 5.88
C THR A 129 4.10 -10.47 4.70
N VAL A 130 4.05 -11.20 3.59
CA VAL A 130 3.19 -10.87 2.44
C VAL A 130 1.74 -10.76 2.86
N VAL A 131 1.22 -11.78 3.56
CA VAL A 131 -0.20 -11.85 3.92
C VAL A 131 -0.58 -10.68 4.83
N LEU A 132 0.20 -10.43 5.89
CA LEU A 132 -0.16 -9.38 6.85
C LEU A 132 0.09 -7.98 6.28
N TRP A 133 1.12 -7.81 5.44
CA TRP A 133 1.32 -6.58 4.68
C TRP A 133 0.13 -6.30 3.76
N GLN A 134 -0.32 -7.29 2.98
CA GLN A 134 -1.45 -7.13 2.05
C GLN A 134 -2.76 -6.85 2.78
N ALA A 135 -3.02 -7.52 3.90
CA ALA A 135 -4.19 -7.24 4.72
C ALA A 135 -4.16 -5.80 5.26
N ALA A 136 -3.01 -5.34 5.76
CA ALA A 136 -2.84 -3.97 6.25
C ALA A 136 -2.96 -2.93 5.12
N GLU A 137 -2.40 -3.21 3.95
CA GLU A 137 -2.50 -2.37 2.75
C GLU A 137 -3.95 -2.23 2.28
N LEU A 138 -4.67 -3.34 2.15
CA LEU A 138 -6.07 -3.36 1.76
C LEU A 138 -6.96 -2.65 2.79
N TYR A 139 -6.67 -2.85 4.08
CA TYR A 139 -7.36 -2.13 5.16
C TYR A 139 -7.12 -0.62 5.07
N ALA A 140 -5.87 -0.19 4.87
CA ALA A 140 -5.54 1.22 4.73
C ALA A 140 -6.18 1.85 3.48
N PHE A 141 -6.16 1.15 2.35
CA PHE A 141 -6.84 1.56 1.11
C PHE A 141 -8.35 1.65 1.28
N SER A 142 -8.99 0.67 1.93
CA SER A 142 -10.45 0.69 2.12
C SER A 142 -10.92 1.84 3.01
N LYS A 143 -10.07 2.29 3.94
CA LYS A 143 -10.35 3.44 4.81
C LYS A 143 -10.00 4.79 4.16
N ALA A 144 -9.19 4.80 3.11
CA ALA A 144 -8.86 6.01 2.38
C ALA A 144 -10.09 6.48 1.59
N ARG A 145 -10.72 7.59 2.03
CA ARG A 145 -11.81 8.22 1.28
C ARG A 145 -11.25 8.93 0.05
N LEU A 146 -11.21 8.23 -1.07
CA LEU A 146 -10.93 8.84 -2.37
C LEU A 146 -12.11 9.78 -2.71
N GLN A 147 -11.84 11.08 -2.84
CA GLN A 147 -12.80 12.06 -3.35
C GLN A 147 -13.11 11.72 -4.82
N ILE A 148 -14.13 10.89 -5.03
CA ILE A 148 -14.61 10.51 -6.36
C ILE A 148 -15.48 11.63 -6.96
N TYR A 149 -16.04 12.51 -6.13
CA TYR A 149 -16.70 13.74 -6.58
C TYR A 149 -15.71 14.90 -6.50
N ASN A 150 -15.27 15.37 -7.66
CA ASN A 150 -14.89 16.77 -7.84
C ASN A 150 -16.19 17.56 -7.84
N ASP A 151 -16.37 18.49 -6.91
CA ASP A 151 -17.44 19.47 -7.04
C ASP A 151 -17.21 20.25 -8.35
N PRO A 152 -18.23 20.40 -9.21
CA PRO A 152 -18.06 21.18 -10.43
C PRO A 152 -17.62 22.60 -10.04
N GLU A 153 -16.52 23.09 -10.64
CA GLU A 153 -16.09 24.47 -10.49
C GLU A 153 -17.31 25.37 -10.71
N ALA A 154 -17.70 26.09 -9.66
CA ALA A 154 -18.75 27.08 -9.76
C ALA A 154 -18.25 28.10 -10.79
N LYS A 155 -18.82 28.05 -12.01
CA LYS A 155 -18.63 29.08 -13.02
C LYS A 155 -18.98 30.40 -12.34
N GLU A 156 -17.97 31.23 -12.11
CA GLU A 156 -18.18 32.65 -11.83
C GLU A 156 -18.99 33.22 -12.98
N THR A 157 -20.29 33.44 -12.74
CA THR A 157 -21.12 34.26 -13.61
C THR A 157 -20.60 35.68 -13.51
N HIS A 158 -19.74 36.05 -14.46
CA HIS A 158 -19.32 37.41 -14.69
C HIS A 158 -20.23 38.03 -15.76
N ASP A 159 -21.38 38.54 -15.34
CA ASP A 159 -22.24 39.44 -16.13
C ASP A 159 -22.64 40.58 -15.16
N ALA A 160 -21.95 41.72 -15.19
CA ALA A 160 -22.13 42.90 -16.05
C ALA A 160 -22.83 44.04 -15.27
#